data_AF-A0A9X4BWG2-F1
#
_entry.id   AF-A0A9X4BWG2-F1
#
_cell.length_a   1.000
_cell.length_b   1.000
_cell.length_c   1.000
_cell.angle_alpha   90.00
_cell.angle_beta   90.00
_cell.angle_gamma   90.00
#
_symmetry.space_group_name_H-M   'P 1'
#
loop_
_entity.id
_entity.type
_entity.pdbx_description
1 polymer ?
#
loop_
_entity_poly.entity_id
_entity_poly.type
_entity_poly.pdbx_seq_one_letter_code
_entity_poly.pdbx_strand_id
1 'polypeptide(L)'
;MTTIAQTRPLPTTIPDYLTQLRQALAGADPAMIQDALYDAEEYLRAELAEQADNSEAEVIAAVAGSYGAPDEVAEIYRETEVTVTRALRPPLPPKRSSWVGKFFGVAADPRTYGALFYMLLSLVTGVFYFTWVVTGASLSAGLLILIIGVPLLVLFFGSVRVLSLVEGRVVETLLGVRMPRRPAHPGPQGGWLQRIGAMFTDARTWSTMLYFLLMLPLGILYFSVFTTLLSLSLGLAASPLALLFDNTAVLTWDGVDVTGPWLTLPLFVVGVLLLFVTLHLARAFGKLHGMFAKHLLVKSGEN
;
A
#
# COMPACT_ATOMS: atom_id res chain seq x y z
N MET A 1 -33.08 17.32 0.91
CA MET A 1 -33.18 17.36 -0.56
C MET A 1 -33.23 15.92 -1.02
N THR A 2 -34.39 15.48 -1.50
CA THR A 2 -34.68 14.11 -1.90
C THR A 2 -33.96 13.83 -3.21
N THR A 3 -32.89 13.04 -3.17
CA THR A 3 -32.20 12.60 -4.38
C THR A 3 -33.16 11.70 -5.15
N ILE A 4 -33.61 12.15 -6.31
CA ILE A 4 -34.39 11.33 -7.24
C ILE A 4 -33.45 10.20 -7.66
N ALA A 5 -33.71 8.98 -7.18
CA ALA A 5 -33.04 7.79 -7.66
C ALA A 5 -33.26 7.75 -9.18
N GLN A 6 -32.21 7.96 -9.97
CA GLN A 6 -32.28 7.70 -11.39
C GLN A 6 -32.57 6.20 -11.51
N THR A 7 -33.78 5.85 -11.93
CA THR A 7 -34.15 4.47 -12.28
C THR A 7 -33.31 4.07 -13.48
N ARG A 8 -32.10 3.56 -13.23
CA ARG A 8 -31.29 2.88 -14.22
C ARG A 8 -32.01 1.59 -14.63
N PRO A 9 -31.85 1.15 -15.88
CA PRO A 9 -32.38 -0.14 -16.31
C PRO A 9 -31.77 -1.24 -15.43
N LEU A 10 -32.61 -2.23 -15.08
CA LEU A 10 -32.17 -3.39 -14.31
C LEU A 10 -31.02 -4.08 -15.05
N PRO A 11 -29.89 -4.37 -14.38
CA PRO A 11 -28.77 -5.03 -15.01
C PRO A 11 -29.17 -6.44 -15.47
N THR A 12 -28.81 -6.79 -16.70
CA THR A 12 -29.15 -8.10 -17.29
C THR A 12 -27.94 -9.03 -17.42
N THR A 13 -26.74 -8.54 -17.12
CA THR A 13 -25.50 -9.31 -17.19
C THR A 13 -24.57 -8.92 -16.04
N ILE A 14 -23.65 -9.82 -15.68
CA ILE A 14 -22.64 -9.53 -14.64
C ILE A 14 -21.82 -8.27 -14.96
N PRO A 15 -21.27 -8.09 -16.19
CA PRO A 15 -20.50 -6.89 -16.51
C PRO A 15 -21.30 -5.59 -16.39
N ASP A 16 -22.59 -5.62 -16.72
CA ASP A 16 -23.48 -4.46 -16.60
C ASP A 16 -23.71 -4.12 -15.12
N TYR A 17 -24.05 -5.12 -14.29
CA TYR A 17 -24.16 -4.94 -12.84
C TYR A 17 -22.91 -4.30 -12.24
N LEU A 18 -21.73 -4.83 -12.55
CA LEU A 18 -20.45 -4.32 -12.04
C LEU A 18 -20.13 -2.92 -12.54
N THR A 19 -20.53 -2.57 -13.77
CA THR A 19 -20.38 -1.23 -14.32
C THR A 19 -21.26 -0.23 -13.58
N GLN A 20 -22.52 -0.58 -13.34
CA GLN A 20 -23.45 0.25 -12.57
C GLN A 20 -22.98 0.40 -11.11
N LEU A 21 -22.54 -0.68 -10.46
CA LEU A 21 -22.00 -0.64 -9.09
C LEU A 21 -20.75 0.26 -9.02
N ARG A 22 -19.85 0.18 -10.00
CA ARG A 22 -18.69 1.07 -10.08
C ARG A 22 -19.10 2.54 -10.20
N GLN A 23 -20.08 2.84 -11.04
CA GLN A 23 -20.61 4.21 -11.19
C GLN A 23 -21.25 4.71 -9.90
N ALA A 24 -22.02 3.87 -9.21
CA ALA A 24 -22.62 4.18 -7.91
C ALA A 24 -21.56 4.43 -6.82
N LEU A 25 -20.43 3.74 -6.88
CA LEU A 25 -19.28 3.92 -5.99
C LEU A 25 -18.32 5.04 -6.42
N ALA A 26 -18.65 5.84 -7.44
CA ALA A 26 -17.79 6.94 -7.87
C ALA A 26 -17.45 7.90 -6.71
N GLY A 27 -16.18 8.27 -6.60
CA GLY A 27 -15.65 9.11 -5.52
C GLY A 27 -15.39 8.39 -4.18
N ALA A 28 -15.67 7.09 -4.09
CA ALA A 28 -15.24 6.28 -2.94
C ALA A 28 -13.75 5.92 -3.02
N ASP A 29 -13.20 5.35 -1.94
CA ASP A 29 -11.81 4.92 -1.89
C ASP A 29 -11.54 3.81 -2.94
N PRO A 30 -10.49 3.90 -3.77
CA PRO A 30 -10.21 2.89 -4.80
C PRO A 30 -10.06 1.46 -4.27
N ALA A 31 -9.57 1.29 -3.04
CA ALA A 31 -9.44 -0.02 -2.42
C ALA A 31 -10.81 -0.62 -2.08
N MET A 32 -11.72 0.21 -1.59
CA MET A 32 -13.10 -0.17 -1.29
C MET A 32 -13.87 -0.52 -2.56
N ILE A 33 -13.69 0.25 -3.64
CA ILE A 33 -14.31 -0.04 -4.94
C ILE A 33 -13.85 -1.43 -5.43
N GLN A 34 -12.55 -1.71 -5.35
CA GLN A 34 -12.01 -3.01 -5.76
C GLN A 34 -12.58 -4.16 -4.92
N ASP A 35 -12.60 -4.03 -3.60
CA ASP A 35 -13.12 -5.06 -2.69
C ASP A 35 -14.62 -5.31 -2.97
N ALA A 36 -15.42 -4.24 -3.13
CA ALA A 36 -16.85 -4.34 -3.41
C ALA A 36 -17.17 -5.01 -4.76
N LEU A 37 -16.43 -4.65 -5.81
CA LEU A 37 -16.60 -5.27 -7.12
C LEU A 37 -16.22 -6.75 -7.11
N TYR A 38 -15.17 -7.12 -6.37
CA TYR A 38 -14.75 -8.51 -6.23
C TYR A 38 -15.82 -9.36 -5.53
N ASP A 39 -16.27 -8.92 -4.37
CA ASP A 39 -17.27 -9.66 -3.57
C ASP A 39 -18.60 -9.79 -4.34
N ALA A 40 -19.03 -8.72 -5.04
CA ALA A 40 -20.24 -8.76 -5.87
C ALA A 40 -20.10 -9.69 -7.08
N GLU A 41 -18.95 -9.67 -7.78
CA GLU A 41 -18.72 -10.57 -8.91
C GLU A 41 -18.66 -12.04 -8.47
N GLU A 42 -17.99 -12.33 -7.35
CA GLU A 42 -17.92 -13.68 -6.77
C GLU A 42 -19.33 -14.20 -6.43
N TYR A 43 -20.15 -13.38 -5.77
CA TYR A 43 -21.52 -13.73 -5.42
C TYR A 43 -22.39 -13.98 -6.68
N LEU A 44 -22.40 -13.05 -7.64
CA LEU A 44 -23.20 -13.17 -8.87
C LEU A 44 -22.82 -14.41 -9.68
N ARG A 45 -21.53 -14.75 -9.73
CA ARG A 45 -21.06 -15.96 -10.43
C ARG A 45 -21.43 -17.24 -9.71
N ALA A 46 -21.42 -17.25 -8.37
CA ALA A 46 -21.86 -18.39 -7.59
C ALA A 46 -23.36 -18.67 -7.82
N GLU A 47 -24.19 -17.64 -7.75
CA GLU A 47 -25.64 -17.73 -8.02
C GLU A 47 -25.94 -18.21 -9.44
N LEU A 48 -25.23 -17.69 -10.44
CA LEU A 48 -25.38 -18.14 -11.83
C LEU A 48 -24.98 -19.61 -12.01
N ALA A 49 -23.98 -20.10 -11.27
CA ALA A 49 -23.57 -21.50 -11.31
C ALA A 49 -24.58 -22.43 -10.63
N GLU A 50 -25.24 -21.98 -9.56
CA GLU A 50 -26.31 -22.75 -8.89
C GLU A 50 -27.61 -22.79 -9.71
N GLN A 51 -27.89 -21.74 -10.48
CA GLN A 51 -29.09 -21.60 -11.31
C GLN A 51 -28.78 -21.79 -12.81
N ALA A 52 -28.01 -22.83 -13.14
CA ALA A 52 -27.52 -23.08 -14.50
C ALA A 52 -28.63 -23.31 -15.55
N ASP A 53 -29.84 -23.66 -15.13
CA ASP A 53 -31.00 -23.87 -16.00
C ASP A 53 -31.74 -22.56 -16.37
N ASN A 54 -31.46 -21.45 -15.67
CA ASN A 54 -32.10 -20.16 -15.89
C ASN A 54 -31.25 -19.27 -16.83
N SER A 55 -31.88 -18.31 -17.50
CA SER A 55 -31.13 -17.34 -18.29
C SER A 55 -30.34 -16.37 -17.41
N GLU A 56 -29.16 -15.92 -17.85
CA GLU A 56 -28.33 -14.97 -17.08
C GLU A 56 -29.14 -13.72 -16.68
N ALA A 57 -29.97 -13.20 -17.58
CA ALA A 57 -30.79 -12.03 -17.30
C ALA A 57 -31.81 -12.26 -16.17
N GLU A 58 -32.42 -13.45 -16.09
CA GLU A 58 -33.36 -13.80 -15.02
C GLU A 58 -32.65 -13.94 -13.68
N VAL A 59 -31.50 -14.62 -13.65
CA VAL A 59 -30.71 -14.79 -12.42
C VAL A 59 -30.21 -13.45 -11.92
N ILE A 60 -29.64 -12.60 -12.78
CA ILE A 60 -29.12 -11.28 -12.37
C ILE A 60 -30.25 -10.36 -11.89
N ALA A 61 -31.42 -10.38 -12.53
CA ALA A 61 -32.59 -9.62 -12.07
C ALA A 61 -33.11 -10.13 -10.71
N ALA A 62 -33.13 -11.45 -10.49
CA ALA A 62 -33.51 -12.03 -9.22
C ALA A 62 -32.51 -11.70 -8.10
N VAL A 63 -31.20 -11.77 -8.40
CA VAL A 63 -30.13 -11.41 -7.47
C VAL A 63 -30.17 -9.93 -7.13
N ALA A 64 -30.43 -9.04 -8.10
CA ALA A 64 -30.63 -7.61 -7.81
C ALA A 64 -31.81 -7.37 -6.86
N GLY A 65 -32.80 -8.26 -6.82
CA GLY A 65 -33.89 -8.22 -5.85
C GLY A 65 -33.54 -8.76 -4.45
N SER A 66 -32.61 -9.73 -4.33
CA SER A 66 -32.26 -10.36 -3.06
C SER A 66 -30.97 -9.81 -2.42
N TYR A 67 -29.89 -9.72 -3.21
CA TYR A 67 -28.60 -9.16 -2.82
C TYR A 67 -28.62 -7.62 -2.79
N GLY A 68 -29.52 -7.03 -3.58
CA GLY A 68 -29.76 -5.59 -3.67
C GLY A 68 -29.39 -5.01 -5.04
N ALA A 69 -29.98 -3.86 -5.38
CA ALA A 69 -29.64 -3.16 -6.60
C ALA A 69 -28.22 -2.56 -6.51
N PRO A 70 -27.53 -2.29 -7.65
CA PRO A 70 -26.17 -1.74 -7.63
C PRO A 70 -26.01 -0.47 -6.77
N ASP A 71 -27.02 0.42 -6.79
CA ASP A 71 -26.99 1.66 -5.99
C ASP A 71 -27.19 1.38 -4.48
N GLU A 72 -28.05 0.42 -4.12
CA GLU A 72 -28.28 0.01 -2.72
C GLU A 72 -27.04 -0.67 -2.12
N VAL A 73 -26.43 -1.59 -2.89
CA VAL A 73 -25.18 -2.23 -2.50
C VAL A 73 -24.08 -1.19 -2.33
N ALA A 74 -23.99 -0.20 -3.22
CA ALA A 74 -23.03 0.89 -3.07
C ALA A 74 -23.24 1.71 -1.78
N GLU A 75 -24.50 1.96 -1.40
CA GLU A 75 -24.84 2.65 -0.15
C GLU A 75 -24.42 1.83 1.08
N ILE A 76 -24.73 0.53 1.10
CA ILE A 76 -24.32 -0.39 2.18
C ILE A 76 -22.80 -0.37 2.35
N TYR A 77 -22.05 -0.47 1.25
CA TYR A 77 -20.59 -0.41 1.30
C TYR A 77 -20.09 0.93 1.85
N ARG A 78 -20.67 2.07 1.43
CA ARG A 78 -20.29 3.40 1.94
C ARG A 78 -20.55 3.53 3.44
N GLU A 79 -21.73 3.11 3.90
CA GLU A 79 -22.10 3.16 5.31
C GLU A 79 -21.23 2.23 6.16
N THR A 80 -20.99 1.00 5.66
CA THR A 80 -20.15 0.01 6.33
C THR A 80 -18.71 0.51 6.44
N GLU A 81 -18.12 1.04 5.36
CA GLU A 81 -16.75 1.56 5.40
C GLU A 81 -16.64 2.75 6.37
N VAL A 82 -17.62 3.65 6.41
CA VAL A 82 -17.66 4.76 7.38
C VAL A 82 -17.75 4.24 8.82
N THR A 83 -18.63 3.27 9.07
CA THR A 83 -18.84 2.69 10.40
C THR A 83 -17.61 1.92 10.88
N VAL A 84 -17.05 1.06 10.03
CA VAL A 84 -15.82 0.29 10.30
C VAL A 84 -14.64 1.22 10.52
N THR A 85 -14.45 2.22 9.64
CA THR A 85 -13.37 3.21 9.79
C THR A 85 -13.52 4.00 11.09
N ARG A 86 -14.75 4.36 11.48
CA ARG A 86 -15.02 5.07 12.73
C ARG A 86 -14.76 4.17 13.95
N ALA A 87 -15.13 2.90 13.89
CA ALA A 87 -14.91 1.93 14.96
C ALA A 87 -13.42 1.58 15.15
N LEU A 88 -12.66 1.45 14.06
CA LEU A 88 -11.23 1.14 14.08
C LEU A 88 -10.34 2.36 14.35
N ARG A 89 -10.91 3.57 14.37
CA ARG A 89 -10.13 4.79 14.61
C ARG A 89 -9.62 4.78 16.05
N PRO A 90 -8.29 4.76 16.28
CA PRO A 90 -7.76 4.81 17.65
C PRO A 90 -8.19 6.13 18.31
N PRO A 91 -8.36 6.15 19.65
CA PRO A 91 -8.73 7.35 20.38
C PRO A 91 -7.77 8.49 20.03
N LEU A 92 -8.33 9.64 19.64
CA LEU A 92 -7.53 10.80 19.26
C LEU A 92 -6.66 11.20 20.46
N PRO A 93 -5.32 11.24 20.34
CA PRO A 93 -4.49 11.75 21.42
C PRO A 93 -4.91 13.19 21.75
N PRO A 94 -4.78 13.62 23.02
CA PRO A 94 -5.19 14.95 23.44
C PRO A 94 -4.54 16.01 22.55
N LYS A 95 -5.33 16.93 22.00
CA LYS A 95 -4.85 18.00 21.11
C LYS A 95 -3.87 18.89 21.89
N ARG A 96 -2.57 18.70 21.68
CA ARG A 96 -1.54 19.58 22.22
C ARG A 96 -1.61 20.92 21.49
N SER A 97 -1.85 22.01 22.24
CA SER A 97 -2.02 23.36 21.68
C SER A 97 -0.70 24.01 21.28
N SER A 98 0.42 23.67 21.93
CA SER A 98 1.72 24.30 21.70
C SER A 98 2.49 23.69 20.51
N TRP A 99 3.26 24.52 19.79
CA TRP A 99 4.12 24.10 18.68
C TRP A 99 5.19 23.09 19.15
N VAL A 100 5.80 23.33 20.32
CA VAL A 100 6.74 22.41 20.97
C VAL A 100 6.07 21.06 21.26
N GLY A 101 4.85 21.07 21.80
CA GLY A 101 4.10 19.84 22.10
C GLY A 101 3.75 19.03 20.85
N LYS A 102 3.52 19.69 19.72
CA LYS A 102 3.31 19.05 18.41
C LYS A 102 4.59 18.44 17.86
N PHE A 103 5.71 19.16 17.93
CA PHE A 103 7.02 18.68 17.48
C PHE A 103 7.47 17.44 18.26
N PHE A 104 7.49 17.51 19.59
CA PHE A 104 7.86 16.35 20.41
C PHE A 104 6.76 15.28 20.48
N GLY A 105 5.54 15.58 20.00
CA GLY A 105 4.42 14.64 19.97
C GLY A 105 4.60 13.48 18.99
N VAL A 106 5.48 13.62 18.00
CA VAL A 106 5.73 12.58 16.98
C VAL A 106 6.25 11.27 17.58
N ALA A 107 7.00 11.35 18.68
CA ALA A 107 7.52 10.19 19.40
C ALA A 107 6.45 9.42 20.19
N ALA A 108 5.27 9.99 20.38
CA ALA A 108 4.14 9.30 21.00
C ALA A 108 3.19 8.66 19.97
N ASP A 109 3.40 8.89 18.66
CA ASP A 109 2.57 8.34 17.59
C ASP A 109 3.16 6.99 17.12
N PRO A 110 2.49 5.84 17.36
CA PRO A 110 2.97 4.52 16.93
C PRO A 110 3.22 4.42 15.43
N ARG A 111 2.48 5.18 14.61
CA ARG A 111 2.62 5.17 13.15
C ARG A 111 3.96 5.73 12.69
N THR A 112 4.57 6.60 13.47
CA THR A 112 5.92 7.12 13.19
C THR A 112 6.94 5.99 13.20
N TYR A 113 6.86 5.09 14.18
CA TYR A 113 7.75 3.95 14.30
C TYR A 113 7.48 2.89 13.23
N GLY A 114 6.20 2.68 12.88
CA GLY A 114 5.84 1.84 11.73
C GLY A 114 6.45 2.35 10.42
N ALA A 115 6.36 3.67 10.17
CA ALA A 115 6.97 4.29 9.00
C ALA A 115 8.50 4.21 9.03
N LEU A 116 9.14 4.49 10.17
CA LEU A 116 10.59 4.37 10.32
C LEU A 116 11.05 2.92 10.07
N PHE A 117 10.37 1.95 10.66
CA PHE A 117 10.65 0.53 10.45
C PHE A 117 10.51 0.14 8.98
N TYR A 118 9.46 0.63 8.30
CA TYR A 118 9.30 0.43 6.86
C TYR A 118 10.48 1.01 6.08
N MET A 119 10.96 2.21 6.40
CA MET A 119 12.12 2.80 5.71
C MET A 119 13.36 1.92 5.81
N LEU A 120 13.58 1.27 6.95
CA LEU A 120 14.70 0.34 7.14
C LEU A 120 14.45 -1.00 6.42
N LEU A 121 13.22 -1.52 6.46
CA LEU A 121 12.81 -2.76 5.80
C LEU A 121 12.77 -2.64 4.27
N SER A 122 12.60 -1.43 3.75
CA SER A 122 12.41 -1.14 2.32
C SER A 122 13.59 -1.60 1.44
N LEU A 123 14.81 -1.63 1.97
CA LEU A 123 15.97 -2.16 1.25
C LEU A 123 15.85 -3.68 1.04
N VAL A 124 15.48 -4.40 2.10
CA VAL A 124 15.36 -5.87 2.06
C VAL A 124 14.24 -6.29 1.11
N THR A 125 13.07 -5.67 1.26
CA THR A 125 11.91 -5.90 0.37
C THR A 125 12.21 -5.45 -1.05
N GLY A 126 12.88 -4.32 -1.24
CA GLY A 126 13.27 -3.82 -2.56
C GLY A 126 14.22 -4.72 -3.31
N VAL A 127 15.26 -5.26 -2.64
CA VAL A 127 16.15 -6.27 -3.23
C VAL A 127 15.35 -7.52 -3.63
N PHE A 128 14.53 -8.05 -2.72
CA PHE A 128 13.72 -9.23 -2.98
C PHE A 128 12.79 -9.05 -4.19
N TYR A 129 12.01 -7.97 -4.23
CA TYR A 129 11.05 -7.70 -5.30
C TYR A 129 11.73 -7.44 -6.64
N PHE A 130 12.80 -6.65 -6.66
CA PHE A 130 13.56 -6.39 -7.87
C PHE A 130 14.16 -7.68 -8.43
N THR A 131 14.85 -8.47 -7.61
CA THR A 131 15.43 -9.74 -8.03
C THR A 131 14.36 -10.69 -8.54
N TRP A 132 13.21 -10.79 -7.85
CA TRP A 132 12.11 -11.65 -8.28
C TRP A 132 11.57 -11.27 -9.66
N VAL A 133 11.31 -9.98 -9.90
CA VAL A 133 10.80 -9.50 -11.19
C VAL A 133 11.82 -9.69 -12.30
N VAL A 134 13.07 -9.30 -12.09
CA VAL A 134 14.12 -9.41 -13.11
C VAL A 134 14.39 -10.87 -13.47
N THR A 135 14.54 -11.74 -12.46
CA THR A 135 14.79 -13.17 -12.70
C THR A 135 13.58 -13.86 -13.30
N GLY A 136 12.38 -13.65 -12.74
CA GLY A 136 11.16 -14.26 -13.21
C GLY A 136 10.79 -13.83 -14.63
N ALA A 137 10.91 -12.54 -14.96
CA ALA A 137 10.66 -12.04 -16.31
C ALA A 137 11.71 -12.56 -17.30
N SER A 138 13.00 -12.54 -16.95
CA SER A 138 14.07 -13.01 -17.83
C SER A 138 13.97 -14.51 -18.11
N LEU A 139 13.70 -15.31 -17.06
CA LEU A 139 13.56 -16.76 -17.18
C LEU A 139 12.30 -17.13 -17.97
N SER A 140 11.18 -16.47 -17.69
CA SER A 140 9.93 -16.70 -18.43
C SER A 140 10.11 -16.35 -19.90
N ALA A 141 10.63 -15.15 -20.21
CA ALA A 141 10.85 -14.71 -21.59
C ALA A 141 11.83 -15.62 -22.35
N GLY A 142 12.94 -16.02 -21.71
CA GLY A 142 13.91 -16.94 -22.32
C GLY A 142 13.35 -18.34 -22.57
N LEU A 143 12.49 -18.84 -21.66
CA LEU A 143 11.89 -20.16 -21.77
C LEU A 143 10.61 -20.19 -22.60
N LEU A 144 10.05 -19.05 -23.03
CA LEU A 144 8.83 -18.99 -23.86
C LEU A 144 8.96 -19.74 -25.20
N ILE A 145 10.19 -19.85 -25.73
CA ILE A 145 10.47 -20.65 -26.95
C ILE A 145 10.24 -22.14 -26.67
N LEU A 146 10.39 -22.56 -25.41
CA LEU A 146 10.14 -23.92 -24.95
C LEU A 146 8.69 -24.05 -24.47
N ILE A 147 8.13 -25.26 -24.59
CA ILE A 147 6.77 -25.57 -24.13
C ILE A 147 6.61 -25.28 -22.61
N ILE A 148 7.68 -25.42 -21.84
CA ILE A 148 7.69 -25.15 -20.38
C ILE A 148 7.65 -23.65 -20.02
N GLY A 149 7.94 -22.75 -20.96
CA GLY A 149 7.92 -21.31 -20.70
C GLY A 149 6.53 -20.78 -20.36
N VAL A 150 5.48 -21.33 -20.98
CA VAL A 150 4.11 -20.87 -20.74
C VAL A 150 3.66 -21.17 -19.31
N PRO A 151 3.76 -22.41 -18.78
CA PRO A 151 3.47 -22.67 -17.36
C PRO A 151 4.28 -21.80 -16.40
N LEU A 152 5.57 -21.60 -16.68
CA LEU A 152 6.44 -20.79 -15.83
C LEU A 152 5.99 -19.32 -15.81
N LEU A 153 5.63 -18.75 -16.97
CA LEU A 153 5.14 -17.39 -17.07
C LEU A 153 3.83 -17.20 -16.29
N VAL A 154 2.90 -18.16 -16.39
CA VAL A 154 1.65 -18.13 -15.62
C VAL A 154 1.94 -18.14 -14.12
N LEU A 155 2.87 -18.98 -13.68
CA LEU A 155 3.32 -19.04 -12.29
C LEU A 155 3.98 -17.73 -11.86
N PHE A 156 4.80 -17.12 -12.72
CA PHE A 156 5.42 -15.83 -12.48
C PHE A 156 4.36 -14.72 -12.28
N PHE A 157 3.41 -14.55 -13.21
CA PHE A 157 2.34 -13.56 -13.04
C PHE A 157 1.48 -13.82 -11.80
N GLY A 158 1.17 -15.09 -11.50
CA GLY A 158 0.51 -15.47 -10.26
C GLY A 158 1.29 -15.03 -9.02
N SER A 159 2.61 -15.27 -9.01
CA SER A 159 3.48 -14.87 -7.90
C SER A 159 3.56 -13.35 -7.72
N VAL A 160 3.64 -12.57 -8.80
CA VAL A 160 3.62 -11.10 -8.76
C VAL A 160 2.34 -10.60 -8.08
N ARG A 161 1.19 -11.19 -8.41
CA ARG A 161 -0.09 -10.86 -7.79
C ARG A 161 -0.11 -11.18 -6.30
N VAL A 162 0.38 -12.35 -5.90
CA VAL A 162 0.46 -12.71 -4.46
C VAL A 162 1.39 -11.76 -3.71
N LEU A 163 2.57 -11.49 -4.24
CA LEU A 163 3.53 -10.56 -3.62
C LEU A 163 2.95 -9.15 -3.50
N SER A 164 2.13 -8.71 -4.46
CA SER A 164 1.48 -7.38 -4.40
C SER A 164 0.52 -7.25 -3.22
N LEU A 165 -0.16 -8.35 -2.83
CA LEU A 165 -1.03 -8.38 -1.67
C LEU A 165 -0.23 -8.37 -0.37
N VAL A 166 0.89 -9.11 -0.33
CA VAL A 166 1.81 -9.11 0.80
C VAL A 166 2.31 -7.69 1.04
N GLU A 167 2.81 -7.02 -0.01
CA GLU A 167 3.29 -5.65 0.11
C GLU A 167 2.17 -4.66 0.47
N GLY A 168 0.99 -4.82 -0.13
CA GLY A 168 -0.19 -4.04 0.22
C GLY A 168 -0.51 -4.13 1.72
N ARG A 169 -0.39 -5.33 2.33
CA ARG A 169 -0.56 -5.51 3.77
C ARG A 169 0.58 -4.91 4.59
N VAL A 170 1.82 -5.04 4.15
CA VAL A 170 2.97 -4.41 4.83
C VAL A 170 2.78 -2.89 4.86
N VAL A 171 2.36 -2.29 3.74
CA VAL A 171 2.06 -0.85 3.65
C VAL A 171 0.84 -0.46 4.50
N GLU A 172 -0.25 -1.24 4.46
CA GLU A 172 -1.45 -0.97 5.26
C GLU A 172 -1.16 -1.03 6.76
N THR A 173 -0.39 -2.03 7.20
CA THR A 173 -0.06 -2.24 8.63
C THR A 173 0.96 -1.23 9.15
N LEU A 174 2.03 -0.95 8.40
CA LEU A 174 3.12 -0.09 8.87
C LEU A 174 2.88 1.40 8.59
N LEU A 175 2.24 1.74 7.46
CA LEU A 175 2.04 3.13 7.03
C LEU A 175 0.60 3.61 7.27
N GLY A 176 -0.34 2.69 7.53
CA GLY A 176 -1.74 3.01 7.83
C GLY A 176 -2.53 3.53 6.64
N VAL A 177 -2.09 3.22 5.41
CA VAL A 177 -2.80 3.57 4.17
C VAL A 177 -3.70 2.40 3.76
N ARG A 178 -4.99 2.67 3.55
CA ARG A 178 -5.97 1.66 3.14
C ARG A 178 -5.59 1.06 1.78
N MET A 179 -5.42 -0.26 1.75
CA MET A 179 -5.11 -1.07 0.56
C MET A 179 -6.20 -2.13 0.32
N PRO A 180 -6.49 -2.53 -0.93
CA PRO A 180 -7.48 -3.57 -1.20
C PRO A 180 -7.07 -4.88 -0.52
N ARG A 181 -8.04 -5.59 0.04
CA ARG A 181 -7.81 -6.88 0.72
C ARG A 181 -7.98 -8.04 -0.25
N ARG A 182 -8.79 -7.85 -1.30
CA ARG A 182 -9.08 -8.85 -2.32
C ARG A 182 -8.17 -8.70 -3.54
N PRO A 183 -7.73 -9.80 -4.17
CA PRO A 183 -7.12 -9.73 -5.50
C PRO A 183 -8.13 -9.16 -6.50
N ALA A 184 -7.65 -8.59 -7.61
CA ALA A 184 -8.55 -8.29 -8.72
C ALA A 184 -9.14 -9.60 -9.27
N HIS A 185 -10.44 -9.59 -9.57
CA HIS A 185 -11.11 -10.79 -10.06
C HIS A 185 -10.48 -11.25 -11.39
N PRO A 186 -10.21 -12.55 -11.57
CA PRO A 186 -9.87 -13.08 -12.88
C PRO A 186 -11.09 -12.83 -13.78
N GLY A 187 -10.92 -12.07 -14.88
CA GLY A 187 -12.01 -11.69 -15.78
C GLY A 187 -12.79 -12.87 -16.40
N PRO A 188 -13.63 -12.62 -17.42
CA PRO A 188 -14.59 -13.60 -17.94
C PRO A 188 -13.99 -14.99 -18.20
N GLN A 189 -14.82 -16.04 -18.04
CA GLN A 189 -14.44 -17.43 -18.32
C GLN A 189 -14.14 -17.63 -19.82
N GLY A 190 -12.95 -17.25 -20.25
CA GLY A 190 -12.42 -17.54 -21.58
C GLY A 190 -11.62 -18.85 -21.59
N GLY A 191 -11.38 -19.37 -22.80
CA GLY A 191 -10.47 -20.50 -23.00
C GLY A 191 -9.08 -20.21 -22.44
N TRP A 192 -8.31 -21.27 -22.12
CA TRP A 192 -7.00 -21.15 -21.47
C TRP A 192 -6.05 -20.17 -22.18
N LEU A 193 -6.04 -20.16 -23.51
CA LEU A 193 -5.25 -19.22 -24.32
C LEU A 193 -5.70 -17.76 -24.16
N GLN A 194 -7.00 -17.53 -24.03
CA GLN A 194 -7.57 -16.19 -23.85
C GLN A 194 -7.24 -15.63 -22.47
N ARG A 195 -7.21 -16.49 -21.44
CA ARG A 195 -6.74 -16.14 -20.09
C ARG A 195 -5.25 -15.75 -20.10
N ILE A 196 -4.42 -16.48 -20.84
CA ILE A 196 -3.00 -16.14 -21.00
C ILE A 196 -2.82 -14.80 -21.70
N GLY A 197 -3.52 -14.58 -22.83
CA GLY A 197 -3.48 -13.30 -23.54
C GLY A 197 -3.96 -12.11 -22.67
N ALA A 198 -4.98 -12.33 -21.84
CA ALA A 198 -5.46 -11.32 -20.90
C ALA A 198 -4.41 -10.95 -19.84
N MET A 199 -3.58 -11.89 -19.40
CA MET A 199 -2.50 -11.59 -18.44
C MET A 199 -1.41 -10.69 -19.03
N PHE A 200 -1.09 -10.84 -20.32
CA PHE A 200 -0.11 -9.99 -21.00
C PHE A 200 -0.60 -8.55 -21.23
N THR A 201 -1.91 -8.38 -21.41
CA THR A 201 -2.53 -7.07 -21.68
C THR A 201 -3.01 -6.38 -20.40
N ASP A 202 -2.88 -7.04 -19.25
CA ASP A 202 -3.28 -6.51 -17.95
C ASP A 202 -2.32 -5.43 -17.46
N ALA A 203 -2.69 -4.16 -17.65
CA ALA A 203 -1.94 -3.00 -17.21
C ALA A 203 -1.55 -3.04 -15.72
N ARG A 204 -2.35 -3.71 -14.87
CA ARG A 204 -2.07 -3.84 -13.43
C ARG A 204 -0.85 -4.72 -13.15
N THR A 205 -0.67 -5.79 -13.93
CA THR A 205 0.49 -6.67 -13.78
C THR A 205 1.77 -5.90 -14.10
N TRP A 206 1.74 -5.07 -15.14
CA TRP A 206 2.85 -4.20 -15.51
C TRP A 206 3.10 -3.09 -14.49
N SER A 207 2.06 -2.45 -13.94
CA SER A 207 2.23 -1.42 -12.91
C SER A 207 2.81 -2.00 -11.61
N THR A 208 2.41 -3.23 -11.23
CA THR A 208 2.97 -3.94 -10.08
C THR A 208 4.42 -4.34 -10.31
N MET A 209 4.77 -4.82 -11.51
CA MET A 209 6.18 -5.10 -11.85
C MET A 209 7.03 -3.84 -11.84
N LEU A 210 6.52 -2.73 -12.38
CA LEU A 210 7.19 -1.43 -12.32
C LEU A 210 7.39 -0.99 -10.87
N TYR A 211 6.37 -1.10 -10.03
CA TYR A 211 6.47 -0.81 -8.61
C TYR A 211 7.58 -1.64 -7.94
N PHE A 212 7.64 -2.95 -8.18
CA PHE A 212 8.68 -3.84 -7.66
C PHE A 212 10.08 -3.51 -8.17
N LEU A 213 10.22 -3.08 -9.43
CA LEU A 213 11.49 -2.59 -9.95
C LEU A 213 11.93 -1.29 -9.26
N LEU A 214 10.98 -0.39 -8.99
CA LEU A 214 11.22 0.89 -8.30
C LEU A 214 11.47 0.71 -6.79
N MET A 215 11.05 -0.40 -6.18
CA MET A 215 11.31 -0.66 -4.75
C MET A 215 12.81 -0.73 -4.44
N LEU A 216 13.66 -1.21 -5.34
CA LEU A 216 15.10 -1.25 -5.09
C LEU A 216 15.74 0.14 -4.97
N PRO A 217 15.64 1.05 -5.96
CA PRO A 217 16.22 2.38 -5.84
C PRO A 217 15.57 3.19 -4.71
N LEU A 218 14.26 3.07 -4.50
CA LEU A 218 13.58 3.71 -3.37
C LEU A 218 14.06 3.13 -2.03
N GLY A 219 14.20 1.82 -1.92
CA GLY A 219 14.68 1.14 -0.73
C GLY A 219 16.10 1.53 -0.36
N ILE A 220 17.00 1.64 -1.34
CA ILE A 220 18.36 2.16 -1.15
C ILE A 220 18.32 3.60 -0.64
N LEU A 221 17.49 4.46 -1.24
CA LEU A 221 17.37 5.86 -0.83
C LEU A 221 16.85 5.98 0.59
N TYR A 222 15.74 5.32 0.92
CA TYR A 222 15.14 5.35 2.25
C TYR A 222 16.11 4.79 3.29
N PHE A 223 16.64 3.59 3.07
CA PHE A 223 17.55 2.96 4.01
C PHE A 223 18.79 3.82 4.25
N SER A 224 19.42 4.34 3.20
CA SER A 224 20.65 5.15 3.33
C SER A 224 20.38 6.45 4.09
N VAL A 225 19.32 7.17 3.74
CA VAL A 225 18.95 8.44 4.40
C VAL A 225 18.60 8.21 5.86
N PHE A 226 17.70 7.26 6.16
CA PHE A 226 17.25 7.04 7.53
C PHE A 226 18.31 6.40 8.41
N THR A 227 19.13 5.49 7.88
CA THR A 227 20.26 4.92 8.64
C THR A 227 21.29 6.00 8.97
N THR A 228 21.59 6.91 8.02
CA THR A 228 22.52 8.03 8.26
C THR A 228 21.96 8.99 9.30
N LEU A 229 20.70 9.40 9.17
CA LEU A 229 20.05 10.32 10.10
C LEU A 229 19.93 9.73 11.51
N LEU A 230 19.56 8.45 11.63
CA LEU A 230 19.51 7.75 12.92
C LEU A 230 20.90 7.63 13.53
N SER A 231 21.90 7.19 12.76
CA SER A 231 23.27 7.04 13.28
C SER A 231 23.85 8.37 13.76
N LEU A 232 23.64 9.44 12.98
CA LEU A 232 24.10 10.78 13.33
C LEU A 232 23.36 11.34 14.56
N SER A 233 22.02 11.26 14.58
CA SER A 233 21.23 11.78 15.70
C SER A 233 21.48 11.02 17.00
N LEU A 234 21.57 9.69 16.96
CA LEU A 234 21.89 8.87 18.12
C LEU A 234 23.33 9.08 18.57
N GLY A 235 24.29 9.18 17.65
CA GLY A 235 25.69 9.47 17.98
C GLY A 235 25.85 10.82 18.69
N LEU A 236 25.17 11.86 18.20
CA LEU A 236 25.17 13.18 18.82
C LEU A 236 24.41 13.19 20.16
N ALA A 237 23.27 12.52 20.25
CA ALA A 237 22.51 12.38 21.50
C ALA A 237 23.27 11.54 22.54
N ALA A 238 24.18 10.66 22.12
CA ALA A 238 25.05 9.89 23.00
C ALA A 238 26.32 10.67 23.41
N SER A 239 26.53 11.91 22.94
CA SER A 239 27.75 12.68 23.22
C SER A 239 28.11 12.84 24.71
N PRO A 240 27.18 12.94 25.69
CA PRO A 240 27.56 12.98 27.09
C PRO A 240 28.23 11.69 27.60
N LEU A 241 27.97 10.54 26.96
CA LEU A 241 28.61 9.26 27.30
C LEU A 241 30.10 9.26 26.96
N ALA A 242 30.56 10.13 26.06
CA ALA A 242 31.97 10.26 25.73
C ALA A 242 32.81 10.67 26.97
N LEU A 243 32.21 11.38 27.93
CA LEU A 243 32.87 11.77 29.18
C LEU A 243 33.20 10.59 30.10
N LEU A 244 32.63 9.41 29.85
CA LEU A 244 32.91 8.19 30.61
C LEU A 244 34.17 7.47 30.12
N PHE A 245 34.78 7.92 29.02
CA PHE A 245 35.93 7.26 28.40
C PHE A 245 37.16 8.18 28.40
N ASP A 246 38.27 7.70 28.96
CA ASP A 246 39.53 8.46 29.07
C ASP A 246 40.28 8.64 27.72
N ASN A 247 39.86 7.94 26.66
CA ASN A 247 40.51 7.94 25.33
C ASN A 247 39.68 8.68 24.27
N THR A 248 39.13 9.83 24.60
CA THR A 248 38.48 10.68 23.58
C THR A 248 39.55 11.33 22.71
N ALA A 249 39.45 11.12 21.39
CA ALA A 249 40.37 11.75 20.43
C ALA A 249 40.19 13.28 20.50
N VAL A 250 41.23 13.98 20.95
CA VAL A 250 41.20 15.45 21.06
C VAL A 250 41.46 16.04 19.68
N LEU A 251 40.42 16.64 19.08
CA LEU A 251 40.57 17.45 17.87
C LEU A 251 40.73 18.90 18.28
N THR A 252 41.81 19.52 17.82
CA THR A 252 42.03 20.95 17.97
C THR A 252 41.87 21.65 16.62
N TRP A 253 41.11 22.74 16.61
CA TRP A 253 41.03 23.63 15.46
C TRP A 253 41.46 25.03 15.90
N ASP A 254 42.55 25.52 15.30
CA ASP A 254 43.18 26.81 15.66
C ASP A 254 43.52 26.94 17.17
N GLY A 255 44.00 25.84 17.76
CA GLY A 255 44.34 25.78 19.19
C GLY A 255 43.14 25.67 20.14
N VAL A 256 41.90 25.68 19.64
CA VAL A 256 40.70 25.43 20.43
C VAL A 256 40.37 23.94 20.41
N ASP A 257 40.16 23.35 21.59
CA ASP A 257 39.65 21.99 21.72
C ASP A 257 38.17 21.95 21.31
N VAL A 258 37.92 21.46 20.09
CA VAL A 258 36.57 21.29 19.52
C VAL A 258 35.93 19.97 19.96
N THR A 259 36.56 19.25 20.87
CA THR A 259 36.07 18.03 21.52
C THR A 259 35.92 18.20 23.04
N GLY A 260 36.08 19.43 23.53
CA GLY A 260 36.03 19.73 24.96
C GLY A 260 34.68 19.40 25.61
N PRO A 261 34.65 19.15 26.94
CA PRO A 261 33.43 18.76 27.65
C PRO A 261 32.25 19.71 27.49
N TRP A 262 32.51 21.00 27.27
CA TRP A 262 31.49 22.04 27.06
C TRP A 262 30.65 21.81 25.79
N LEU A 263 31.17 21.11 24.78
CA LEU A 263 30.48 20.86 23.51
C LEU A 263 29.50 19.68 23.60
N THR A 264 29.65 18.79 24.60
CA THR A 264 28.81 17.60 24.76
C THR A 264 27.33 17.94 24.96
N LEU A 265 27.01 18.99 25.74
CA LEU A 265 25.62 19.42 25.95
C LEU A 265 24.97 20.01 24.68
N PRO A 266 25.61 20.93 23.94
CA PRO A 266 25.13 21.36 22.62
C PRO A 266 24.91 20.20 21.64
N LEU A 267 25.86 19.26 21.53
CA LEU A 267 25.75 18.11 20.63
C LEU A 267 24.59 17.20 21.04
N PHE A 268 24.40 16.98 22.35
CA PHE A 268 23.23 16.27 22.87
C PHE A 268 21.93 16.91 22.40
N VAL A 269 21.78 18.23 22.58
CA VAL A 269 20.58 18.97 22.18
C VAL A 269 20.36 18.87 20.66
N VAL A 270 21.42 19.07 19.86
CA VAL A 270 21.34 18.93 18.39
C VAL A 270 20.96 17.51 17.99
N GLY A 271 21.55 16.49 18.61
CA GLY A 271 21.24 15.09 18.36
C GLY A 271 19.80 14.75 18.67
N VAL A 272 19.27 15.20 19.80
CA VAL A 272 17.86 15.04 20.17
C VAL A 272 16.97 15.75 19.14
N LEU A 273 17.22 17.01 18.81
CA LEU A 273 16.42 17.73 17.82
C LEU A 273 16.44 17.04 16.44
N LEU A 274 17.61 16.57 16.00
CA LEU A 274 17.77 15.84 14.74
C LEU A 274 17.02 14.51 14.76
N LEU A 275 16.98 13.81 15.90
CA LEU A 275 16.19 12.58 16.06
C LEU A 275 14.70 12.87 15.84
N PHE A 276 14.17 13.94 16.45
CA PHE A 276 12.77 14.34 16.26
C PHE A 276 12.49 14.77 14.82
N VAL A 277 13.41 15.49 14.17
CA VAL A 277 13.30 15.82 12.73
C VAL A 277 13.24 14.54 11.89
N THR A 278 14.11 13.56 12.18
CA THR A 278 14.14 12.25 11.51
C THR A 278 12.81 11.51 11.63
N LEU A 279 12.17 11.54 12.81
CA LEU A 279 10.85 10.95 13.02
C LEU A 279 9.75 11.65 12.17
N HIS A 280 9.80 12.97 12.04
CA HIS A 280 8.85 13.69 11.15
C HIS A 280 9.07 13.34 9.68
N LEU A 281 10.34 13.26 9.26
CA LEU A 281 10.72 12.80 7.91
C LEU A 281 10.19 11.40 7.66
N ALA A 282 10.38 10.46 8.59
CA ALA A 282 9.90 9.08 8.45
C ALA A 282 8.39 9.04 8.23
N ARG A 283 7.64 9.82 9.00
CA ARG A 283 6.18 9.93 8.84
C ARG A 283 5.77 10.55 7.51
N ALA A 284 6.49 11.56 7.04
CA ALA A 284 6.22 12.20 5.75
C ALA A 284 6.48 11.24 4.59
N PHE A 285 7.66 10.61 4.58
CA PHE A 285 8.04 9.62 3.57
C PHE A 285 7.13 8.39 3.61
N GLY A 286 6.72 7.92 4.79
CA GLY A 286 5.75 6.82 4.92
C GLY A 286 4.41 7.13 4.26
N LYS A 287 3.92 8.38 4.39
CA LYS A 287 2.70 8.80 3.68
C LYS A 287 2.90 8.87 2.17
N LEU A 288 4.01 9.47 1.72
CA LEU A 288 4.35 9.58 0.29
C LEU A 288 4.43 8.20 -0.35
N HIS A 289 5.15 7.28 0.29
CA HIS A 289 5.30 5.92 -0.17
C HIS A 289 3.98 5.14 -0.17
N GLY A 290 3.17 5.27 0.88
CA GLY A 290 1.86 4.63 0.93
C GLY A 290 0.93 5.11 -0.19
N MET A 291 0.96 6.40 -0.55
CA MET A 291 0.22 6.92 -1.70
C MET A 291 0.77 6.39 -3.03
N PHE A 292 2.08 6.35 -3.18
CA PHE A 292 2.75 5.79 -4.35
C PHE A 292 2.39 4.31 -4.56
N ALA A 293 2.47 3.50 -3.51
CA ALA A 293 2.06 2.10 -3.53
C ALA A 293 0.58 1.97 -3.91
N LYS A 294 -0.29 2.82 -3.35
CA LYS A 294 -1.72 2.76 -3.63
C LYS A 294 -2.00 3.04 -5.11
N HIS A 295 -1.33 4.05 -5.67
CA HIS A 295 -1.53 4.43 -7.07
C HIS A 295 -1.09 3.34 -8.06
N LEU A 296 -0.03 2.60 -7.76
CA LEU A 296 0.51 1.57 -8.65
C LEU A 296 -0.09 0.18 -8.44
N LEU A 297 -0.47 -0.18 -7.20
CA LEU A 297 -1.00 -1.51 -6.86
C LEU A 297 -2.52 -1.61 -6.94
N VAL A 298 -3.20 -0.48 -6.76
CA VAL A 298 -4.66 -0.37 -6.89
C VAL A 298 -4.96 0.21 -8.26
N LYS A 299 -5.93 -0.38 -8.95
CA LYS A 299 -6.42 0.18 -10.21
C LYS A 299 -7.04 1.54 -9.89
N SER A 300 -6.32 2.61 -10.22
CA SER A 300 -6.92 3.94 -10.31
C SER A 300 -8.00 3.82 -11.37
N GLY A 301 -9.26 4.00 -11.00
CA GLY A 301 -10.36 3.98 -11.95
C GLY A 301 -10.15 5.11 -12.94
N GLU A 302 -9.58 4.81 -14.10
CA GLU A 302 -9.70 5.69 -15.26
C GLU A 302 -11.14 5.58 -15.78
N ASN A 303 -11.70 6.75 -16.06
CA ASN A 303 -13.02 6.98 -16.65
C ASN A 303 -13.17 6.28 -18.00
#